data_AF-A0AAP4AD22-F1
#
_entry.id   AF-A0AAP4AD22-F1
#
_cell.length_a   1.000
_cell.length_b   1.000
_cell.length_c   1.000
_cell.angle_alpha   90.00
_cell.angle_beta   90.00
_cell.angle_gamma   90.00
#
_symmetry.space_group_name_H-M   'P 1'
#
loop_
_entity.id
_entity.type
_entity.pdbx_description
1 polymer ?
#
loop_
_entity_poly.entity_id
_entity_poly.type
_entity_poly.pdbx_seq_one_letter_code
_entity_poly.pdbx_strand_id
1 'polypeptide(L)' 'TFYFGNDGVMRKGWVELNGDSRYFNELGRMVRGWLELNNNSYYFKDSGQMYRGWLDLGSNSYYLDINNGIMATGFRELGG' A
#
# COMPACT_ATOMS: atom_id res chain seq x y z
N THR A 1 -10.78 -1.75 -10.44
CA THR A 1 -9.77 -2.36 -11.33
C THR A 1 -9.47 -3.75 -10.80
N PHE A 2 -9.46 -4.76 -11.66
CA PHE A 2 -9.06 -6.13 -11.33
C PHE A 2 -7.76 -6.44 -12.08
N TYR A 3 -6.99 -7.41 -11.61
CA TYR A 3 -5.80 -7.88 -12.30
C TYR A 3 -5.90 -9.38 -12.49
N PHE A 4 -5.69 -9.82 -13.73
CA PHE A 4 -5.62 -11.22 -14.11
C PHE A 4 -4.19 -11.49 -14.55
N GLY A 5 -3.58 -12.56 -14.04
CA GLY A 5 -2.26 -12.98 -14.50
C GLY A 5 -2.29 -13.50 -15.93
N ASN A 6 -1.11 -13.81 -16.49
CA ASN A 6 -0.99 -14.39 -17.83
C ASN A 6 -1.67 -15.77 -17.95
N ASP A 7 -1.95 -16.42 -16.82
CA ASP A 7 -2.72 -17.65 -16.68
C ASP A 7 -4.25 -17.43 -16.70
N GLY A 8 -4.70 -16.18 -16.84
CA GLY A 8 -6.12 -15.83 -16.78
C GLY A 8 -6.72 -15.88 -15.37
N VAL A 9 -5.91 -16.08 -14.33
CA VAL A 9 -6.39 -16.18 -12.95
C VAL A 9 -6.44 -14.80 -12.31
N MET A 10 -7.59 -14.45 -11.72
CA MET A 10 -7.78 -13.21 -10.97
C MET A 10 -6.90 -13.19 -9.72
N ARG A 11 -6.11 -12.13 -9.54
CA ARG A 11 -5.25 -11.95 -8.38
C ARG A 11 -5.99 -11.26 -7.24
N LYS A 12 -5.66 -11.68 -6.02
CA LYS A 12 -6.08 -11.12 -4.73
C LYS A 12 -4.84 -11.01 -3.84
N GLY A 13 -4.94 -10.21 -2.79
CA GLY A 13 -3.82 -9.92 -1.90
C GLY A 13 -2.75 -9.05 -2.55
N TRP A 14 -1.52 -9.24 -2.08
CA TRP A 14 -0.32 -8.53 -2.55
C TRP A 14 0.08 -8.98 -3.96
N VAL A 15 0.31 -8.01 -4.84
CA VAL A 15 0.80 -8.24 -6.20
C VAL A 15 1.86 -7.20 -6.53
N GLU A 16 3.03 -7.67 -6.96
CA GLU A 16 4.11 -6.81 -7.45
C GLU A 16 3.95 -6.60 -8.96
N LEU A 17 3.85 -5.34 -9.41
CA LEU A 17 3.74 -4.97 -10.81
C LEU A 17 4.75 -3.87 -11.14
N ASN A 18 5.66 -4.13 -12.08
CA ASN A 18 6.67 -3.17 -12.55
C ASN A 18 7.54 -2.57 -11.42
N GLY A 19 7.84 -3.35 -10.37
CA GLY A 19 8.62 -2.90 -9.22
C GLY A 19 7.84 -2.08 -8.19
N ASP A 20 6.51 -2.02 -8.32
CA ASP A 20 5.63 -1.47 -7.29
C ASP A 20 4.64 -2.51 -6.76
N SER A 21 4.49 -2.51 -5.45
CA SER A 21 3.52 -3.34 -4.74
C SER A 21 2.12 -2.74 -4.84
N ARG A 22 1.13 -3.60 -5.05
CA ARG A 22 -0.30 -3.28 -5.06
C ARG A 22 -1.05 -4.28 -4.20
N TYR A 23 -2.26 -3.92 -3.77
CA TYR A 23 -3.14 -4.83 -3.06
C TYR A 23 -4.50 -4.93 -3.74
N PHE A 24 -4.99 -6.16 -3.90
CA PHE A 24 -6.32 -6.47 -4.41
C PHE A 24 -7.12 -7.13 -3.30
N ASN A 25 -8.29 -6.61 -2.97
CA ASN A 25 -9.08 -7.12 -1.84
C ASN A 25 -9.66 -8.52 -2.11
N GLU A 26 -10.45 -9.06 -1.16
CA GLU A 26 -11.07 -10.39 -1.27
C GLU A 26 -12.00 -10.56 -2.47
N LEU A 27 -12.52 -9.46 -3.03
CA LEU A 27 -13.31 -9.46 -4.24
C LEU A 27 -12.45 -9.32 -5.51
N GLY A 28 -11.13 -9.20 -5.39
CA GLY A 28 -10.19 -8.94 -6.48
C GLY A 28 -10.11 -7.47 -6.92
N ARG A 29 -10.72 -6.54 -6.17
CA ARG A 29 -10.70 -5.12 -6.51
C ARG A 29 -9.43 -4.47 -5.97
N MET A 30 -8.70 -3.76 -6.84
CA MET A 30 -7.52 -2.98 -6.48
C MET A 30 -7.86 -1.94 -5.41
N VAL A 31 -7.09 -1.95 -4.34
CA VAL A 31 -7.21 -1.02 -3.22
C VAL A 31 -6.53 0.30 -3.56
N ARG A 32 -7.12 1.38 -3.04
CA ARG A 32 -6.63 2.77 -3.08
C ARG A 32 -6.88 3.40 -1.72
N GLY A 33 -6.07 4.37 -1.35
CA GLY A 33 -6.10 4.98 -0.03
C GLY A 33 -5.62 4.04 1.07
N TRP A 34 -6.15 4.24 2.28
CA TRP A 34 -5.78 3.48 3.46
C TRP A 34 -6.23 2.02 3.41
N LEU A 35 -5.34 1.14 3.86
CA LEU A 35 -5.60 -0.28 4.05
C LEU A 35 -4.98 -0.75 5.35
N GLU A 36 -5.79 -1.37 6.20
CA GLU A 36 -5.33 -2.04 7.41
C GLU A 36 -5.29 -3.55 7.22
N LEU A 37 -4.14 -4.17 7.50
CA LEU A 37 -3.92 -5.60 7.42
C LEU A 37 -3.04 -6.06 8.58
N ASN A 38 -3.51 -7.02 9.37
CA ASN A 38 -2.76 -7.61 10.47
C ASN A 38 -2.12 -6.55 11.39
N ASN A 39 -2.91 -5.56 11.82
CA ASN A 39 -2.50 -4.41 12.64
C ASN A 39 -1.48 -3.46 11.99
N ASN A 40 -1.21 -3.60 10.70
CA ASN A 40 -0.37 -2.68 9.93
C ASN A 40 -1.23 -1.84 9.00
N SER A 41 -0.98 -0.53 8.98
CA SER A 41 -1.62 0.40 8.05
C SER A 41 -0.71 0.69 6.86
N TYR A 42 -1.27 0.66 5.67
CA TYR A 42 -0.61 0.97 4.39
C TYR A 42 -1.44 2.04 3.67
N TYR A 43 -0.79 2.79 2.79
CA TYR A 43 -1.49 3.72 1.90
C TYR A 43 -1.20 3.39 0.44
N PHE A 44 -2.22 3.42 -0.41
CA PHE A 44 -2.10 3.18 -1.85
C PHE A 44 -2.52 4.42 -2.63
N LYS A 45 -1.71 4.82 -3.62
CA LYS A 45 -2.02 5.91 -4.54
C LYS A 45 -3.28 5.60 -5.36
N ASP A 46 -3.84 6.59 -6.04
CA ASP A 46 -4.95 6.37 -6.99
C ASP A 46 -4.56 5.44 -8.15
N SER A 47 -3.27 5.40 -8.49
CA SER A 47 -2.71 4.44 -9.44
C SER A 47 -2.75 3.00 -8.93
N GLY A 48 -2.94 2.78 -7.62
CA GLY A 48 -2.90 1.50 -6.93
C GLY A 48 -1.52 1.08 -6.42
N GLN A 49 -0.49 1.89 -6.64
CA GLN A 49 0.86 1.64 -6.11
C GLN A 49 0.91 1.95 -4.61
N MET A 50 1.59 1.11 -3.83
CA MET A 50 1.84 1.35 -2.42
C MET A 50 2.70 2.60 -2.23
N TYR A 51 2.27 3.47 -1.33
CA TYR A 51 2.97 4.69 -0.95
C TYR A 51 4.01 4.40 0.13
N ARG A 52 5.13 5.09 0.07
CA ARG A 52 6.25 5.02 1.02
C ARG A 52 6.79 6.43 1.25
N GLY A 53 7.34 6.70 2.43
CA GLY A 53 7.81 8.01 2.86
C GLY A 53 6.73 8.88 3.49
N TRP A 54 6.99 10.19 3.54
CA TRP A 54 6.06 11.19 4.06
C TRP A 54 4.85 11.36 3.15
N LEU A 55 3.67 11.21 3.73
CA LEU A 55 2.38 11.37 3.09
C LEU A 55 1.61 12.49 3.78
N ASP A 56 1.38 13.58 3.06
CA ASP A 56 0.57 14.69 3.51
C ASP A 56 -0.87 14.56 2.98
N LEU A 57 -1.84 14.47 3.89
CA LEU A 57 -3.27 14.41 3.58
C LEU A 57 -3.97 15.58 4.30
N GLY A 58 -3.96 16.74 3.65
CA GLY A 58 -4.54 17.96 4.22
C GLY A 58 -3.72 18.46 5.41
N SER A 59 -4.32 18.50 6.60
CA SER A 59 -3.65 18.92 7.84
C SER A 59 -2.89 17.82 8.54
N ASN A 60 -2.95 16.58 8.03
CA ASN A 60 -2.33 15.41 8.66
C ASN A 60 -1.15 14.92 7.82
N SER A 61 -0.04 14.62 8.49
CA SER A 61 1.13 14.01 7.87
C SER A 61 1.38 12.65 8.49
N TYR A 62 1.65 11.66 7.64
CA TYR A 62 1.90 10.28 8.03
C TYR A 62 3.24 9.84 7.44
N TYR A 63 4.02 9.05 8.19
CA TYR A 63 5.22 8.43 7.65
C TYR A 63 4.98 6.95 7.38
N LEU A 64 5.06 6.56 6.11
CA LEU A 64 5.02 5.17 5.66
C LEU A 64 6.47 4.71 5.50
N ASP A 65 6.84 3.61 6.14
CA ASP A 65 8.21 3.10 6.10
C ASP A 65 8.75 2.92 4.68
N ILE A 66 9.99 3.36 4.43
CA ILE A 66 10.58 3.37 3.09
C ILE A 66 10.87 1.96 2.53
N ASN A 67 10.95 0.95 3.39
CA ASN A 67 11.24 -0.42 2.99
C ASN A 67 9.94 -1.20 2.80
N ASN A 68 9.05 -1.18 3.81
CA ASN A 68 7.88 -2.05 3.85
C ASN A 68 6.52 -1.33 3.67
N GLY A 69 6.49 0.00 3.65
CA GLY A 69 5.27 0.79 3.47
C GLY A 69 4.33 0.80 4.68
N ILE A 70 4.73 0.24 5.82
CA ILE A 70 3.93 0.25 7.05
C ILE A 70 3.98 1.65 7.67
N MET A 71 2.81 2.19 8.00
CA MET A 71 2.66 3.45 8.70
C MET A 71 3.30 3.37 10.09
N ALA A 72 4.21 4.30 10.36
CA ALA A 72 4.77 4.48 11.69
C ALA A 72 3.71 4.96 12.69
N THR A 73 3.76 4.44 13.90
CA THR A 73 3.02 4.97 15.05
C THR A 73 3.98 5.16 16.22
N GLY A 74 3.70 6.13 17.08
CA GLY A 74 4.56 6.47 18.22
C GLY A 74 5.88 7.15 17.81
N PHE A 75 6.83 7.17 18.75
CA PHE A 75 8.17 7.74 18.50
C PHE A 75 8.97 6.81 17.61
N ARG A 76 9.56 7.36 16.55
CA ARG A 76 10.40 6.62 15.61
C ARG A 76 11.60 7.46 15.20
N GLU A 77 12.80 6.98 15.49
CA GLU A 77 14.01 7.54 14.89
C GLU A 77 14.04 7.14 13.41
N LEU A 78 13.79 8.13 12.55
CA LEU A 78 14.11 8.03 11.14
C LEU A 78 15.60 8.34 11.07
N GLY A 79 16.43 7.31 10.85
CA GLY A 79 17.90 7.41 10.93
C GLY A 79 18.46 8.66 10.25
N GLY A 80 19.50 9.24 10.88
CA GLY A 80 20.17 10.47 10.46
C GLY A 80 21.00 10.36 9.19
#